data_AF-A0A2V8YWT1-F1
#
_entry.id   AF-A0A2V8YWT1-F1
#
_cell.length_a   1.000
_cell.length_b   1.000
_cell.length_c   1.000
_cell.angle_alpha   90.00
_cell.angle_beta   90.00
_cell.angle_gamma   90.00
#
_symmetry.space_group_name_H-M   'P 1'
#
loop_
_entity.id
_entity.type
_entity.pdbx_description
1 polymer ?
#
loop_
_entity_poly.entity_id
_entity_poly.type
_entity_poly.pdbx_seq_one_letter_code
_entity_poly.pdbx_strand_id
1 'polypeptide(L)'
;MRDHRSRPSPGISLLAALLLSLPAAQAFAAAQAPAASGDEQFNGRWDIKTAEEHPRAWWLEIENAGTAEPKGKFISAFGGDLNVIEEISIHEGILRFGWTRQQRSTADAAPTTRKLVYTAKLVNGRLQGTFEVEGSNQPPLEWTGVRAPEIKETDDGSWREGKSIELFNGKDMSGWRSWDGGAPVGWSVKDGTLASTGKGQDLVSEQKFWNFKLHVEFRLAEHSNSGVALRNRYEVQMLEDYGRPPNTHSAGALYSRIAPSENASKPAGEWQTYDIRLVGRQVTVVFNGKKVIDKGTVEGLTAMGHNADEGEPGGIALQGDHGPVDFRKITITPLVK
;
A
#
# COMPACT_ATOMS: atom_id res chain seq x y z
N MET A 1 -51.90 -57.55 61.08
CA MET A 1 -52.61 -57.20 62.34
C MET A 1 -51.74 -56.22 63.10
N ARG A 2 -52.34 -55.18 63.69
CA ARG A 2 -51.72 -53.94 64.21
C ARG A 2 -50.80 -54.13 65.42
N ASP A 3 -50.05 -53.05 65.70
CA ASP A 3 -49.66 -52.50 67.01
C ASP A 3 -48.41 -53.10 67.70
N HIS A 4 -47.61 -52.38 68.49
CA HIS A 4 -47.28 -50.95 68.71
C HIS A 4 -46.23 -50.97 69.87
N ARG A 5 -45.17 -50.13 69.82
CA ARG A 5 -44.45 -49.51 70.99
C ARG A 5 -43.69 -50.48 71.93
N SER A 6 -42.65 -50.15 72.72
CA SER A 6 -41.84 -48.96 73.06
C SER A 6 -40.65 -49.38 73.97
N ARG A 7 -39.60 -48.54 74.01
CA ARG A 7 -38.28 -48.54 74.74
C ARG A 7 -38.29 -48.81 76.28
N PRO A 8 -37.12 -48.96 76.97
CA PRO A 8 -36.26 -47.84 77.51
C PRO A 8 -34.70 -48.09 77.48
N SER A 9 -33.81 -47.11 77.20
CA SER A 9 -32.93 -46.22 78.06
C SER A 9 -31.80 -46.92 78.88
N PRO A 10 -30.70 -46.26 79.40
CA PRO A 10 -30.12 -44.91 79.19
C PRO A 10 -28.56 -44.82 79.03
N GLY A 11 -28.05 -43.61 78.71
CA GLY A 11 -26.87 -43.00 79.37
C GLY A 11 -25.47 -43.11 78.73
N ILE A 12 -24.88 -41.97 78.37
CA ILE A 12 -23.61 -41.42 78.90
C ILE A 12 -23.31 -40.06 78.25
N SER A 13 -22.89 -39.11 79.08
CA SER A 13 -22.61 -37.70 78.80
C SER A 13 -21.26 -37.44 78.11
N LEU A 14 -21.20 -36.24 77.52
CA LEU A 14 -20.16 -35.20 77.72
C LEU A 14 -19.22 -34.84 76.53
N LEU A 15 -19.00 -33.53 76.41
CA LEU A 15 -18.01 -32.74 75.65
C LEU A 15 -18.29 -32.30 74.19
N ALA A 16 -18.84 -31.08 74.11
CA ALA A 16 -18.27 -29.90 73.45
C ALA A 16 -17.30 -30.07 72.26
N ALA A 17 -17.71 -29.56 71.10
CA ALA A 17 -16.89 -28.73 70.22
C ALA A 17 -17.80 -27.90 69.30
N LEU A 18 -17.82 -26.59 69.48
CA LEU A 18 -18.42 -25.65 68.54
C LEU A 18 -17.46 -25.54 67.34
N LEU A 19 -17.79 -26.17 66.21
CA LEU A 19 -17.12 -25.93 64.94
C LEU A 19 -18.13 -25.22 64.02
N LEU A 20 -17.90 -23.91 63.84
CA LEU A 20 -18.53 -23.11 62.79
C LEU A 20 -18.13 -23.70 61.43
N SER A 21 -19.06 -24.38 60.77
CA SER A 21 -18.91 -24.75 59.36
C SER A 21 -19.14 -23.52 58.48
N LEU A 22 -18.07 -22.99 57.89
CA LEU A 22 -18.15 -22.06 56.77
C LEU A 22 -18.78 -22.78 55.56
N PRO A 23 -19.64 -22.11 54.77
CA PRO A 23 -20.17 -22.72 53.55
C PRO A 23 -19.03 -22.88 52.54
N ALA A 24 -18.88 -24.09 52.00
CA ALA A 24 -17.97 -24.38 50.90
C ALA A 24 -18.39 -23.55 49.68
N ALA A 25 -17.60 -22.55 49.34
CA ALA A 25 -17.74 -21.81 48.08
C ALA A 25 -17.45 -22.78 46.94
N GLN A 26 -18.49 -23.19 46.21
CA GLN A 26 -18.32 -23.87 44.93
C GLN A 26 -17.72 -22.86 43.95
N ALA A 27 -16.43 -23.01 43.68
CA ALA A 27 -15.77 -22.30 42.60
C ALA A 27 -16.33 -22.84 41.27
N PHE A 28 -17.22 -22.08 40.64
CA PHE A 28 -17.45 -22.22 39.21
C PHE A 28 -16.15 -21.82 38.50
N ALA A 29 -15.34 -22.80 38.14
CA ALA A 29 -14.30 -22.60 37.15
C ALA A 29 -15.00 -22.34 35.80
N ALA A 30 -15.24 -21.06 35.50
CA ALA A 30 -15.51 -20.68 34.13
C ALA A 30 -14.26 -21.06 33.33
N ALA A 31 -14.38 -22.08 32.49
CA ALA A 31 -13.39 -22.34 31.46
C ALA A 31 -13.35 -21.09 30.57
N GLN A 32 -12.39 -20.20 30.81
CA GLN A 32 -12.06 -19.16 29.87
C GLN A 32 -11.61 -19.88 28.60
N ALA A 33 -12.40 -19.76 27.54
CA ALA A 33 -11.88 -20.00 26.21
C ALA A 33 -10.58 -19.18 26.07
N PRO A 34 -9.50 -19.74 25.50
CA PRO A 34 -8.29 -18.96 25.30
C PRO A 34 -8.70 -17.71 24.52
N ALA A 35 -8.42 -16.53 25.09
CA ALA A 35 -8.53 -15.31 24.32
C ALA A 35 -7.67 -15.53 23.08
N ALA A 36 -8.28 -15.54 21.89
CA ALA A 36 -7.52 -15.41 20.66
C ALA A 36 -6.57 -14.23 20.90
N SER A 37 -5.27 -14.45 20.73
CA SER A 37 -4.30 -13.38 20.96
C SER A 37 -4.76 -12.18 20.14
N GLY A 38 -4.85 -10.99 20.76
CA GLY A 38 -5.28 -9.79 20.05
C GLY A 38 -4.43 -9.49 18.82
N ASP A 39 -3.27 -10.14 18.73
CA ASP A 39 -2.29 -10.13 17.66
C ASP A 39 -2.84 -10.62 16.31
N GLU A 40 -3.79 -11.56 16.27
CA GLU A 40 -4.39 -12.00 14.99
C GLU A 40 -5.07 -10.85 14.22
N GLN A 41 -5.49 -9.80 14.93
CA GLN A 41 -6.13 -8.64 14.33
C GLN A 41 -5.19 -7.82 13.44
N PHE A 42 -3.87 -8.03 13.48
CA PHE A 42 -2.96 -7.35 12.55
C PHE A 42 -3.03 -7.92 11.13
N ASN A 43 -3.50 -9.17 10.95
CA ASN A 43 -3.60 -9.82 9.64
C ASN A 43 -4.41 -8.98 8.64
N GLY A 44 -4.05 -9.08 7.36
CA GLY A 44 -4.67 -8.37 6.25
C GLY A 44 -3.90 -7.14 5.80
N ARG A 45 -4.55 -6.34 4.95
CA ARG A 45 -3.96 -5.19 4.26
C ARG A 45 -4.34 -3.87 4.92
N TRP A 46 -3.42 -2.91 4.88
CA TRP A 46 -3.55 -1.61 5.51
C TRP A 46 -3.04 -0.49 4.62
N ASP A 47 -3.88 0.52 4.42
CA ASP A 47 -3.54 1.77 3.78
C ASP A 47 -3.00 2.72 4.85
N ILE A 48 -1.76 3.18 4.67
CA ILE A 48 -1.03 3.94 5.70
C ILE A 48 -0.75 5.37 5.22
N LYS A 49 -0.90 6.33 6.13
CA LYS A 49 -0.54 7.74 5.93
C LYS A 49 0.41 8.19 7.02
N THR A 50 1.49 8.88 6.64
CA THR A 50 2.41 9.54 7.57
C THR A 50 1.82 10.84 8.11
N ALA A 51 2.21 11.23 9.32
CA ALA A 51 1.71 12.43 10.00
C ALA A 51 2.58 13.66 9.71
N GLU A 52 2.76 14.00 8.43
CA GLU A 52 3.46 15.21 7.96
C GLU A 52 2.52 16.14 7.19
N GLU A 53 2.94 17.37 6.87
CA GLU A 53 2.11 18.37 6.16
C GLU A 53 1.62 17.86 4.79
N HIS A 54 2.47 17.10 4.10
CA HIS A 54 2.14 16.37 2.87
C HIS A 54 2.27 14.86 3.12
N PRO A 55 1.22 14.20 3.63
CA PRO A 55 1.25 12.79 4.00
C PRO A 55 1.71 11.91 2.84
N ARG A 56 2.71 11.08 3.11
CA ARG A 56 3.13 10.01 2.22
C ARG A 56 2.18 8.82 2.35
N ALA A 57 1.90 8.19 1.22
CA ALA A 57 1.13 6.96 1.20
C ALA A 57 2.05 5.75 1.32
N TRP A 58 1.80 4.92 2.32
CA TRP A 58 2.44 3.64 2.53
C TRP A 58 1.38 2.54 2.49
N TRP A 59 1.83 1.29 2.44
CA TRP A 59 0.94 0.13 2.45
C TRP A 59 1.62 -1.03 3.18
N LEU A 60 0.82 -1.80 3.91
CA LEU A 60 1.28 -2.94 4.69
C LEU A 60 0.33 -4.13 4.51
N GLU A 61 0.89 -5.31 4.32
CA GLU A 61 0.18 -6.58 4.40
C GLU A 61 0.84 -7.47 5.44
N ILE A 62 0.02 -8.01 6.35
CA ILE A 62 0.44 -8.94 7.38
C ILE A 62 -0.30 -10.26 7.19
N GLU A 63 0.44 -11.35 7.31
CA GLU A 63 -0.07 -12.72 7.30
C GLU A 63 0.44 -13.48 8.52
N ASN A 64 -0.33 -14.47 8.96
CA ASN A 64 0.01 -15.35 10.08
C ASN A 64 0.31 -14.62 11.40
N ALA A 65 -0.21 -13.42 11.60
CA ALA A 65 -0.22 -12.77 12.91
C ALA A 65 -0.97 -13.64 13.93
N GLY A 66 -0.45 -13.72 15.15
CA GLY A 66 -0.92 -14.64 16.19
C GLY A 66 -0.26 -16.03 16.15
N THR A 67 0.57 -16.30 15.15
CA THR A 67 1.39 -17.53 15.05
C THR A 67 2.86 -17.27 15.40
N ALA A 68 3.66 -18.34 15.43
CA ALA A 68 5.11 -18.23 15.62
C ALA A 68 5.86 -17.65 14.40
N GLU A 69 5.22 -17.59 13.22
CA GLU A 69 5.85 -17.20 11.96
C GLU A 69 5.05 -16.10 11.23
N PRO A 70 4.87 -14.91 11.82
CA PRO A 70 4.26 -13.79 11.11
C PRO A 70 5.12 -13.42 9.90
N LYS A 71 4.44 -13.01 8.83
CA LYS A 71 5.07 -12.53 7.59
C LYS A 71 4.40 -11.23 7.17
N GLY A 72 5.10 -10.45 6.37
CA GLY A 72 4.47 -9.29 5.77
C GLY A 72 5.25 -8.69 4.62
N LYS A 73 4.53 -7.84 3.90
CA LYS A 73 5.05 -7.01 2.80
C LYS A 73 4.76 -5.56 3.13
N PHE A 74 5.65 -4.68 2.70
CA PHE A 74 5.54 -3.26 2.99
C PHE A 74 5.98 -2.42 1.81
N ILE A 75 5.28 -1.32 1.60
CA ILE A 75 5.64 -0.29 0.64
C ILE A 75 5.80 1.00 1.42
N SER A 76 6.99 1.58 1.33
CA SER A 76 7.29 2.91 1.85
C SER A 76 7.55 3.86 0.70
N ALA A 77 7.44 5.16 0.97
CA ALA A 77 7.75 6.20 0.00
C ALA A 77 9.22 6.23 -0.44
N PHE A 78 10.13 5.52 0.22
CA PHE A 78 11.53 5.43 -0.20
C PHE A 78 11.68 4.39 -1.31
N GLY A 79 11.30 4.77 -2.54
CA GLY A 79 11.55 4.02 -3.77
C GLY A 79 10.38 3.18 -4.28
N GLY A 80 9.26 3.04 -3.55
CA GLY A 80 8.06 2.37 -4.05
C GLY A 80 8.13 0.86 -4.23
N ASP A 81 9.27 0.26 -3.92
CA ASP A 81 9.48 -1.17 -4.02
C ASP A 81 8.55 -1.97 -3.11
N LEU A 82 8.15 -3.16 -3.56
CA LEU A 82 7.48 -4.13 -2.69
C LEU A 82 8.54 -4.81 -1.84
N ASN A 83 8.64 -4.40 -0.58
CA ASN A 83 9.64 -4.95 0.33
C ASN A 83 9.01 -6.12 1.09
N VAL A 84 9.60 -7.30 0.98
CA VAL A 84 9.36 -8.37 1.96
C VAL A 84 9.99 -7.92 3.27
N ILE A 85 9.24 -8.00 4.36
CA ILE A 85 9.72 -7.61 5.69
C ILE A 85 10.75 -8.63 6.17
N GLU A 86 11.95 -8.16 6.53
CA GLU A 86 13.05 -9.01 7.02
C GLU A 86 12.82 -9.45 8.46
N GLU A 87 12.41 -8.50 9.31
CA GLU A 87 12.19 -8.73 10.72
C GLU A 87 10.76 -8.31 11.08
N ILE A 88 9.99 -9.22 11.64
CA ILE A 88 8.62 -8.97 12.11
C ILE A 88 8.36 -9.72 13.41
N SER A 89 7.71 -9.04 14.35
CA SER A 89 7.20 -9.65 15.57
C SER A 89 5.90 -8.99 15.99
N ILE A 90 5.03 -9.75 16.63
CA ILE A 90 3.78 -9.25 17.19
C ILE A 90 3.66 -9.88 18.57
N HIS A 91 3.73 -9.03 19.60
CA HIS A 91 3.67 -9.48 20.98
C HIS A 91 2.86 -8.47 21.80
N GLU A 92 1.93 -8.99 22.60
CA GLU A 92 1.12 -8.19 23.53
C GLU A 92 0.42 -7.00 22.84
N GLY A 93 -0.09 -7.21 21.61
CA GLY A 93 -0.79 -6.19 20.83
C GLY A 93 0.11 -5.13 20.20
N ILE A 94 1.42 -5.37 20.13
CA ILE A 94 2.39 -4.48 19.48
C ILE A 94 2.97 -5.19 18.27
N LEU A 95 2.65 -4.69 17.08
CA LEU A 95 3.35 -5.04 15.85
C LEU A 95 4.68 -4.28 15.79
N ARG A 96 5.75 -4.98 15.49
CA ARG A 96 7.05 -4.42 15.21
C ARG A 96 7.60 -5.04 13.93
N PHE A 97 8.10 -4.22 13.01
CA PHE A 97 8.77 -4.72 11.83
C PHE A 97 9.92 -3.81 11.37
N GLY A 98 10.78 -4.30 10.46
CA GLY A 98 11.93 -3.53 10.02
C GLY A 98 12.85 -4.23 9.02
N TRP A 99 13.92 -3.51 8.68
CA TRP A 99 15.01 -3.94 7.79
C TRP A 99 16.35 -3.47 8.34
N THR A 100 17.40 -4.21 7.99
CA THR A 100 18.77 -3.79 8.23
C THR A 100 19.40 -3.29 6.93
N ARG A 101 19.78 -2.01 6.88
CA ARG A 101 20.42 -1.40 5.71
C ARG A 101 21.86 -0.98 5.99
N GLN A 102 22.73 -1.20 5.01
CA GLN A 102 24.07 -0.62 4.99
C GLN A 102 24.01 0.76 4.36
N GLN A 103 24.40 1.79 5.10
CA GLN A 103 24.42 3.16 4.62
C GLN A 103 25.82 3.75 4.72
N ARG A 104 26.28 4.39 3.65
CA ARG A 104 27.47 5.24 3.68
C ARG A 104 27.04 6.71 3.70
N SER A 105 27.70 7.52 4.52
CA SER A 105 27.48 8.97 4.53
C SER A 105 28.14 9.67 3.33
N THR A 106 29.24 9.10 2.82
CA THR A 106 29.95 9.52 1.60
C THR A 106 30.49 8.28 0.88
N ALA A 107 30.90 8.40 -0.38
CA ALA A 107 31.44 7.28 -1.14
C ALA A 107 32.59 6.55 -0.42
N ASP A 108 33.44 7.31 0.26
CA ASP A 108 34.64 6.83 0.96
C ASP A 108 34.41 6.44 2.43
N ALA A 109 33.23 6.74 2.99
CA ALA A 109 32.92 6.38 4.37
C ALA A 109 32.72 4.87 4.53
N ALA A 110 33.19 4.34 5.67
CA ALA A 110 32.84 2.99 6.07
C ALA A 110 31.30 2.86 6.17
N PRO A 111 30.70 1.77 5.64
CA PRO A 111 29.28 1.58 5.76
C PRO A 111 28.90 1.41 7.23
N THR A 112 27.81 2.06 7.61
CA THR A 112 27.18 1.90 8.92
C THR A 112 25.91 1.10 8.75
N THR A 113 25.73 0.11 9.63
CA THR A 113 24.48 -0.63 9.73
C THR A 113 23.42 0.26 10.37
N ARG A 114 22.29 0.44 9.70
CA ARG A 114 21.12 1.16 10.20
C ARG A 114 19.92 0.23 10.19
N LYS A 115 19.19 0.20 11.31
CA LYS A 115 17.94 -0.54 11.40
C LYS A 115 16.77 0.42 11.22
N LEU A 116 15.95 0.13 10.21
CA LEU A 116 14.67 0.80 10.00
C LEU A 116 13.64 0.10 10.87
N VAL A 117 12.97 0.86 11.74
CA VAL A 117 12.12 0.32 12.79
C VAL A 117 10.74 0.92 12.67
N TYR A 118 9.74 0.06 12.51
CA TYR A 118 8.33 0.42 12.50
C TYR A 118 7.66 -0.28 13.67
N THR A 119 6.82 0.46 14.39
CA THR A 119 6.00 -0.09 15.47
C THR A 119 4.56 0.33 15.30
N ALA A 120 3.61 -0.49 15.72
CA ALA A 120 2.19 -0.14 15.67
C ALA A 120 1.38 -0.85 16.74
N LYS A 121 0.33 -0.18 17.20
CA LYS A 121 -0.75 -0.76 17.99
C LYS A 121 -2.07 -0.62 17.24
N LEU A 122 -2.99 -1.54 17.49
CA LEU A 122 -4.35 -1.44 17.00
C LEU A 122 -5.21 -0.69 18.03
N VAL A 123 -5.71 0.49 17.67
CA VAL A 123 -6.55 1.33 18.53
C VAL A 123 -7.82 1.66 17.76
N ASN A 124 -8.97 1.18 18.27
CA ASN A 124 -10.29 1.38 17.63
C ASN A 124 -10.32 0.96 16.15
N GLY A 125 -9.69 -0.18 15.82
CA GLY A 125 -9.63 -0.71 14.46
C GLY A 125 -8.67 0.01 13.51
N ARG A 126 -7.84 0.93 14.02
CA ARG A 126 -6.81 1.66 13.25
C ARG A 126 -5.42 1.35 13.78
N LEU A 127 -4.46 1.22 12.88
CA LEU A 127 -3.05 1.21 13.28
C LEU A 127 -2.64 2.62 13.69
N GLN A 128 -1.98 2.72 14.83
CA GLN A 128 -1.25 3.90 15.27
C GLN A 128 0.19 3.48 15.48
N GLY A 129 1.11 4.09 14.75
CA GLY A 129 2.47 3.62 14.70
C GLY A 129 3.51 4.70 14.50
N THR A 130 4.76 4.30 14.72
CA THR A 130 5.93 5.15 14.55
C THR A 130 6.94 4.50 13.62
N PHE A 131 7.72 5.32 12.94
CA PHE A 131 8.89 4.93 12.17
C PHE A 131 10.11 5.65 12.71
N GLU A 132 11.18 4.91 12.97
CA GLU A 132 12.46 5.47 13.40
C GLU A 132 13.64 4.73 12.75
N VAL A 133 14.79 5.40 12.74
CA VAL A 133 16.07 4.78 12.40
C VAL A 133 16.81 4.56 13.71
N GLU A 134 17.19 3.32 14.01
CA GLU A 134 17.89 2.99 15.24
C GLU A 134 19.19 3.80 15.39
N GLY A 135 19.37 4.43 16.56
CA GLY A 135 20.50 5.31 16.86
C GLY A 135 20.44 6.68 16.16
N SER A 136 19.31 7.05 15.56
CA SER A 136 19.05 8.41 15.09
C SER A 136 18.65 9.33 16.24
N ASN A 137 19.04 10.59 16.16
CA ASN A 137 18.59 11.66 17.07
C ASN A 137 17.33 12.38 16.56
N GLN A 138 16.77 11.94 15.43
CA GLN A 138 15.54 12.50 14.89
C GLN A 138 14.33 11.93 15.65
N PRO A 139 13.28 12.74 15.88
CA PRO A 139 12.04 12.22 16.44
C PRO A 139 11.43 11.16 15.52
N PRO A 140 10.75 10.14 16.06
CA PRO A 140 10.03 9.16 15.25
C PRO A 140 8.97 9.84 14.37
N LEU A 141 8.83 9.35 13.14
CA LEU A 141 7.76 9.74 12.25
C LEU A 141 6.50 8.97 12.64
N GLU A 142 5.47 9.69 13.10
CA GLU A 142 4.16 9.13 13.37
C GLU A 142 3.43 8.76 12.08
N TRP A 143 2.63 7.70 12.12
CA TRP A 143 1.79 7.27 11.00
C TRP A 143 0.54 6.55 11.50
N THR A 144 -0.49 6.53 10.64
CA THR A 144 -1.74 5.82 10.92
C THR A 144 -2.11 4.90 9.77
N GLY A 145 -2.72 3.77 10.09
CA GLY A 145 -3.20 2.81 9.11
C GLY A 145 -4.69 2.51 9.26
N VAL A 146 -5.39 2.42 8.14
CA VAL A 146 -6.76 1.92 8.06
C VAL A 146 -6.80 0.65 7.23
N ARG A 147 -7.84 -0.16 7.37
CA ARG A 147 -8.00 -1.35 6.53
C ARG A 147 -8.04 -0.95 5.06
N ALA A 148 -7.18 -1.58 4.26
CA ALA A 148 -7.27 -1.46 2.82
C ALA A 148 -8.59 -2.12 2.35
N PRO A 149 -9.33 -1.51 1.43
CA PRO A 149 -10.64 -2.00 1.02
C PRO A 149 -10.56 -3.28 0.18
N GLU A 150 -11.61 -4.09 0.26
CA GLU A 150 -11.82 -5.18 -0.69
C GLU A 150 -12.35 -4.63 -2.01
N ILE A 151 -11.53 -4.68 -3.07
CA ILE A 151 -11.94 -4.32 -4.42
C ILE A 151 -12.28 -5.60 -5.19
N LYS A 152 -13.59 -5.88 -5.33
CA LYS A 152 -14.10 -7.14 -5.93
C LYS A 152 -14.28 -7.08 -7.44
N GLU A 153 -14.17 -5.90 -8.01
CA GLU A 153 -14.36 -5.69 -9.45
C GLU A 153 -13.21 -6.31 -10.24
N THR A 154 -13.57 -6.96 -11.34
CA THR A 154 -12.64 -7.56 -12.29
C THR A 154 -12.99 -7.13 -13.70
N ASP A 155 -12.01 -7.20 -14.60
CA ASP A 155 -12.20 -6.99 -16.03
C ASP A 155 -12.83 -8.23 -16.67
N ASP A 156 -14.11 -8.44 -16.39
CA ASP A 156 -14.93 -9.56 -16.86
C ASP A 156 -15.53 -9.35 -18.26
N GLY A 157 -15.24 -8.22 -18.91
CA GLY A 157 -15.79 -7.82 -20.20
C GLY A 157 -17.19 -7.20 -20.14
N SER A 158 -17.79 -7.05 -18.95
CA SER A 158 -19.10 -6.38 -18.79
C SER A 158 -19.04 -4.85 -18.86
N TRP A 159 -17.85 -4.28 -18.68
CA TRP A 159 -17.65 -2.83 -18.63
C TRP A 159 -17.71 -2.17 -19.99
N ARG A 160 -18.58 -1.17 -20.11
CA ARG A 160 -18.82 -0.37 -21.31
C ARG A 160 -18.03 0.93 -21.26
N GLU A 161 -17.62 1.42 -22.42
CA GLU A 161 -16.91 2.69 -22.52
C GLU A 161 -17.87 3.87 -22.40
N GLY A 162 -17.55 4.80 -21.50
CA GLY A 162 -18.21 6.09 -21.40
C GLY A 162 -17.67 7.11 -22.41
N LYS A 163 -17.92 8.39 -22.15
CA LYS A 163 -17.40 9.48 -22.98
C LYS A 163 -15.92 9.74 -22.69
N SER A 164 -15.09 9.75 -23.72
CA SER A 164 -13.68 10.12 -23.61
C SER A 164 -13.48 11.58 -23.23
N ILE A 165 -12.43 11.84 -22.45
CA ILE A 165 -12.05 13.14 -21.91
C ILE A 165 -10.57 13.35 -22.24
N GLU A 166 -10.24 14.46 -22.88
CA GLU A 166 -8.86 14.89 -23.04
C GLU A 166 -8.38 15.53 -21.74
N LEU A 167 -7.47 14.87 -21.03
CA LEU A 167 -6.87 15.38 -19.80
C LEU A 167 -5.81 16.44 -20.08
N PHE A 168 -5.14 16.38 -21.22
CA PHE A 168 -4.25 17.44 -21.68
C PHE A 168 -4.86 18.20 -22.86
N ASN A 169 -4.96 19.51 -22.73
CA ASN A 169 -5.66 20.37 -23.69
C ASN A 169 -4.76 20.92 -24.82
N GLY A 170 -3.45 20.63 -24.80
CA GLY A 170 -2.48 21.10 -25.79
C GLY A 170 -2.10 22.58 -25.69
N LYS A 171 -2.57 23.31 -24.67
CA LYS A 171 -2.41 24.77 -24.56
C LYS A 171 -1.76 25.19 -23.25
N ASP A 172 -2.20 24.61 -22.14
CA ASP A 172 -1.75 24.95 -20.79
C ASP A 172 -1.95 23.75 -19.84
N MET A 173 -1.66 23.96 -18.56
CA MET A 173 -1.78 22.94 -17.51
C MET A 173 -3.13 22.99 -16.78
N SER A 174 -4.17 23.63 -17.35
CA SER A 174 -5.50 23.64 -16.72
C SER A 174 -6.00 22.22 -16.50
N GLY A 175 -6.49 21.93 -15.29
CA GLY A 175 -6.90 20.58 -14.89
C GLY A 175 -5.77 19.72 -14.32
N TRP A 176 -4.57 20.27 -14.15
CA TRP A 176 -3.43 19.64 -13.47
C TRP A 176 -2.95 20.51 -12.31
N ARG A 177 -2.45 19.85 -11.27
CA ARG A 177 -1.80 20.48 -10.10
C ARG A 177 -0.56 19.68 -9.72
N SER A 178 0.35 20.28 -8.95
CA SER A 178 1.38 19.49 -8.26
C SER A 178 0.74 18.56 -7.24
N TRP A 179 1.34 17.38 -7.04
CA TRP A 179 0.85 16.38 -6.10
C TRP A 179 0.78 16.91 -4.65
N ASP A 180 1.70 17.81 -4.29
CA ASP A 180 1.80 18.48 -2.99
C ASP A 180 0.87 19.71 -2.86
N GLY A 181 0.15 20.09 -3.91
CA GLY A 181 -0.70 21.28 -3.95
C GLY A 181 0.05 22.59 -4.23
N GLY A 182 1.37 22.55 -4.45
CA GLY A 182 2.17 23.69 -4.84
C GLY A 182 2.05 24.05 -6.33
N ALA A 183 2.92 24.96 -6.78
CA ALA A 183 3.03 25.29 -8.19
C ALA A 183 3.68 24.13 -8.98
N PRO A 184 3.29 23.91 -10.26
CA PRO A 184 3.84 22.86 -11.14
C PRO A 184 5.26 23.19 -11.62
N VAL A 185 6.19 23.34 -10.68
CA VAL A 185 7.59 23.67 -10.94
C VAL A 185 8.21 22.62 -11.85
N GLY A 186 9.02 23.06 -12.81
CA GLY A 186 9.75 22.19 -13.74
C GLY A 186 8.95 21.76 -14.98
N TRP A 187 7.69 22.16 -15.09
CA TRP A 187 6.82 21.90 -16.24
C TRP A 187 6.61 23.12 -17.13
N SER A 188 6.38 22.87 -18.42
CA SER A 188 6.02 23.88 -19.39
C SER A 188 5.12 23.31 -20.48
N VAL A 189 4.35 24.17 -21.15
CA VAL A 189 3.62 23.80 -22.35
C VAL A 189 4.16 24.59 -23.53
N LYS A 190 4.60 23.90 -24.57
CA LYS A 190 5.12 24.50 -25.81
C LYS A 190 4.74 23.65 -27.01
N ASP A 191 4.27 24.30 -28.08
CA ASP A 191 3.94 23.64 -29.36
C ASP A 191 3.02 22.42 -29.22
N GLY A 192 2.00 22.51 -28.35
CA GLY A 192 1.07 21.41 -28.11
C GLY A 192 1.61 20.28 -27.25
N THR A 193 2.76 20.47 -26.58
CA THR A 193 3.43 19.47 -25.76
C THR A 193 3.58 19.95 -24.33
N LEU A 194 3.18 19.12 -23.37
CA LEU A 194 3.48 19.27 -21.94
C LEU A 194 4.84 18.61 -21.66
N ALA A 195 5.80 19.37 -21.16
CA ALA A 195 7.18 18.90 -20.98
C ALA A 195 7.65 19.11 -19.55
N SER A 196 8.32 18.11 -18.98
CA SER A 196 9.14 18.25 -17.77
C SER A 196 10.63 18.27 -18.13
N THR A 197 11.39 19.07 -17.39
CA THR A 197 12.87 19.10 -17.48
C THR A 197 13.55 17.96 -16.71
N GLY A 198 12.78 17.13 -16.00
CA GLY A 198 13.30 16.10 -15.10
C GLY A 198 13.74 16.63 -13.74
N LYS A 199 13.33 17.85 -13.39
CA LYS A 199 13.54 18.49 -12.08
C LYS A 199 12.24 19.11 -11.55
N GLY A 200 11.11 18.61 -12.04
CA GLY A 200 9.79 19.11 -11.67
C GLY A 200 9.11 18.27 -10.60
N GLN A 201 8.05 18.81 -10.00
CA GLN A 201 7.17 18.03 -9.13
C GLN A 201 6.31 17.07 -9.95
N ASP A 202 5.82 15.99 -9.35
CA ASP A 202 4.79 15.19 -10.01
C ASP A 202 3.51 16.00 -10.22
N LEU A 203 2.93 15.88 -11.42
CA LEU A 203 1.63 16.44 -11.73
C LEU A 203 0.54 15.42 -11.46
N VAL A 204 -0.63 15.88 -11.01
CA VAL A 204 -1.81 15.06 -10.80
C VAL A 204 -3.02 15.75 -11.42
N SER A 205 -3.81 15.01 -12.19
CA SER A 205 -5.06 15.52 -12.74
C SER A 205 -6.04 15.90 -11.62
N GLU A 206 -6.80 16.96 -11.85
CA GLU A 206 -7.82 17.40 -10.91
C GLU A 206 -9.01 16.44 -10.86
N GLN A 207 -9.41 15.97 -12.04
CA GLN A 207 -10.43 14.94 -12.18
C GLN A 207 -9.93 13.60 -11.65
N LYS A 208 -10.84 12.84 -11.04
CA LYS A 208 -10.57 11.53 -10.44
C LYS A 208 -11.39 10.47 -11.15
N PHE A 209 -10.80 9.29 -11.31
CA PHE A 209 -11.36 8.18 -12.05
C PHE A 209 -11.25 6.88 -11.26
N TRP A 210 -12.25 6.02 -11.43
CA TRP A 210 -12.26 4.68 -10.87
C TRP A 210 -11.82 3.68 -11.92
N ASN A 211 -12.74 3.09 -12.68
CA ASN A 211 -12.41 2.20 -13.80
C ASN A 211 -12.32 3.00 -15.10
N PHE A 212 -11.30 2.75 -15.91
CA PHE A 212 -11.04 3.53 -17.12
C PHE A 212 -10.14 2.82 -18.13
N LYS A 213 -10.16 3.33 -19.35
CA LYS A 213 -9.07 3.22 -20.32
C LYS A 213 -8.32 4.55 -20.37
N LEU A 214 -7.00 4.51 -20.40
CA LEU A 214 -6.12 5.66 -20.49
C LEU A 214 -5.22 5.49 -21.72
N HIS A 215 -5.20 6.48 -22.59
CA HIS A 215 -4.28 6.60 -23.71
C HIS A 215 -3.27 7.72 -23.40
N VAL A 216 -1.98 7.42 -23.54
CA VAL A 216 -0.89 8.38 -23.32
C VAL A 216 0.10 8.31 -24.47
N GLU A 217 0.42 9.46 -25.04
CA GLU A 217 1.51 9.63 -25.99
C GLU A 217 2.64 10.42 -25.36
N PHE A 218 3.80 9.80 -25.24
CA PHE A 218 4.96 10.35 -24.53
C PHE A 218 6.25 10.18 -25.32
N ARG A 219 7.26 10.98 -25.00
CA ARG A 219 8.62 10.88 -25.55
C ARG A 219 9.62 11.15 -24.43
N LEU A 220 10.67 10.33 -24.36
CA LEU A 220 11.75 10.46 -23.38
C LEU A 220 13.03 10.92 -24.06
N ALA A 221 13.83 11.73 -23.36
CA ALA A 221 15.22 11.93 -23.74
C ALA A 221 16.08 10.72 -23.34
N GLU A 222 17.32 10.67 -23.85
CA GLU A 222 18.27 9.62 -23.48
C GLU A 222 18.47 9.55 -21.96
N HIS A 223 18.55 8.34 -21.41
CA HIS A 223 18.71 8.09 -19.96
C HIS A 223 17.59 8.64 -19.05
N SER A 224 16.45 9.02 -19.62
CA SER A 224 15.34 9.58 -18.84
C SER A 224 14.45 8.50 -18.25
N ASN A 225 13.87 8.84 -17.10
CA ASN A 225 12.88 8.03 -16.39
C ASN A 225 11.70 8.95 -16.00
N SER A 226 10.51 8.40 -16.13
CA SER A 226 9.24 9.00 -15.73
C SER A 226 8.25 7.87 -15.47
N GLY A 227 6.99 8.20 -15.25
CA GLY A 227 5.94 7.23 -15.02
C GLY A 227 4.58 7.87 -15.16
N VAL A 228 3.58 7.04 -15.42
CA VAL A 228 2.18 7.43 -15.31
C VAL A 228 1.51 6.63 -14.19
N ALA A 229 1.04 7.32 -13.16
CA ALA A 229 0.34 6.67 -12.05
C ALA A 229 -1.17 6.65 -12.28
N LEU A 230 -1.73 5.45 -12.30
CA LEU A 230 -3.15 5.18 -12.34
C LEU A 230 -3.74 5.42 -10.94
N ARG A 231 -4.81 6.20 -10.88
CA ARG A 231 -5.47 6.64 -9.63
C ARG A 231 -4.52 7.30 -8.62
N ASN A 232 -3.40 7.88 -9.05
CA ASN A 232 -2.38 8.47 -8.20
C ASN A 232 -1.72 7.45 -7.24
N ARG A 233 -1.61 6.19 -7.71
CA ARG A 233 -1.22 5.01 -6.90
C ARG A 233 -0.36 3.98 -7.63
N TYR A 234 -0.72 3.64 -8.86
CA TYR A 234 -0.16 2.48 -9.56
C TYR A 234 0.56 2.90 -10.84
N GLU A 235 1.87 2.82 -10.83
CA GLU A 235 2.76 3.35 -11.85
C GLU A 235 2.95 2.34 -12.96
N VAL A 236 2.61 2.77 -14.17
CA VAL A 236 3.13 2.15 -15.39
C VAL A 236 4.39 2.90 -15.79
N GLN A 237 5.51 2.18 -15.72
CA GLN A 237 6.85 2.75 -15.80
C GLN A 237 7.17 3.31 -17.19
N MET A 238 7.83 4.47 -17.27
CA MET A 238 8.34 5.06 -18.50
C MET A 238 9.86 5.22 -18.39
N LEU A 239 10.60 4.25 -18.91
CA LEU A 239 12.06 4.25 -18.83
C LEU A 239 12.69 4.24 -20.22
N GLU A 240 13.76 5.00 -20.42
CA GLU A 240 14.62 4.84 -21.58
C GLU A 240 15.50 3.58 -21.39
N ASP A 241 15.03 2.44 -21.90
CA ASP A 241 15.71 1.15 -21.82
C ASP A 241 15.66 0.37 -23.14
N TYR A 242 15.59 1.06 -24.27
CA TYR A 242 15.41 0.45 -25.59
C TYR A 242 16.43 -0.66 -25.86
N GLY A 243 15.93 -1.79 -26.35
CA GLY A 243 16.74 -2.97 -26.68
C GLY A 243 17.25 -3.77 -25.47
N ARG A 244 16.88 -3.40 -24.24
CA ARG A 244 17.25 -4.16 -23.02
C ARG A 244 16.21 -5.23 -22.68
N PRO A 245 16.62 -6.37 -22.10
CA PRO A 245 15.68 -7.37 -21.58
C PRO A 245 14.74 -6.77 -20.53
N PRO A 246 13.43 -7.02 -20.61
CA PRO A 246 12.46 -6.43 -19.68
C PRO A 246 12.60 -7.02 -18.27
N ASN A 247 12.41 -6.19 -17.26
CA ASN A 247 12.23 -6.59 -15.87
C ASN A 247 11.12 -5.75 -15.20
N THR A 248 10.93 -5.90 -13.89
CA THR A 248 9.88 -5.20 -13.14
C THR A 248 10.07 -3.69 -13.04
N HIS A 249 11.21 -3.14 -13.45
CA HIS A 249 11.50 -1.70 -13.52
C HIS A 249 11.68 -1.19 -14.95
N SER A 250 11.41 -2.03 -15.96
CA SER A 250 11.48 -1.65 -17.37
C SER A 250 10.27 -0.87 -17.85
N ALA A 251 10.40 -0.20 -19.01
CA ALA A 251 9.30 0.51 -19.64
C ALA A 251 8.10 -0.42 -19.90
N GLY A 252 6.91 -0.01 -19.45
CA GLY A 252 5.66 -0.76 -19.57
C GLY A 252 5.40 -1.72 -18.41
N ALA A 253 6.32 -1.84 -17.44
CA ALA A 253 6.09 -2.58 -16.21
C ALA A 253 5.03 -1.89 -15.34
N LEU A 254 4.26 -2.69 -14.61
CA LEU A 254 3.68 -2.20 -13.36
C LEU A 254 4.83 -2.18 -12.35
N TYR A 255 5.30 -0.98 -12.00
CA TYR A 255 6.61 -0.77 -11.36
C TYR A 255 6.81 -1.67 -10.13
N SER A 256 7.90 -2.45 -10.13
CA SER A 256 8.30 -3.35 -9.04
C SER A 256 7.26 -4.46 -8.73
N ARG A 257 6.29 -4.72 -9.64
CA ARG A 257 5.26 -5.77 -9.49
C ARG A 257 5.24 -6.73 -10.67
N ILE A 258 5.00 -6.22 -11.87
CA ILE A 258 4.75 -7.04 -13.06
C ILE A 258 5.66 -6.56 -14.18
N ALA A 259 6.60 -7.41 -14.60
CA ALA A 259 7.43 -7.15 -15.77
C ALA A 259 6.58 -7.26 -17.05
N PRO A 260 6.83 -6.41 -18.06
CA PRO A 260 6.20 -6.54 -19.36
C PRO A 260 6.71 -7.81 -20.05
N SER A 261 5.86 -8.48 -20.83
CA SER A 261 6.21 -9.72 -21.53
C SER A 261 7.33 -9.54 -22.57
N GLU A 262 7.47 -8.33 -23.10
CA GLU A 262 8.54 -7.93 -24.01
C GLU A 262 8.83 -6.43 -23.84
N ASN A 263 10.05 -6.00 -24.17
CA ASN A 263 10.35 -4.58 -24.28
C ASN A 263 9.83 -4.07 -25.65
N ALA A 264 8.74 -3.31 -25.63
CA ALA A 264 8.11 -2.74 -26.82
C ALA A 264 8.48 -1.26 -27.05
N SER A 265 9.46 -0.73 -26.32
CA SER A 265 9.92 0.65 -26.49
C SER A 265 10.54 0.89 -27.87
N LYS A 266 10.53 2.14 -28.29
CA LYS A 266 11.33 2.70 -29.38
C LYS A 266 12.54 3.45 -28.83
N PRO A 267 13.55 3.77 -29.67
CA PRO A 267 14.69 4.59 -29.27
C PRO A 267 14.30 5.93 -28.61
N ALA A 268 15.21 6.48 -27.81
CA ALA A 268 15.08 7.81 -27.22
C ALA A 268 14.74 8.88 -28.28
N GLY A 269 13.88 9.84 -27.92
CA GLY A 269 13.42 10.89 -28.83
C GLY A 269 12.27 10.47 -29.76
N GLU A 270 11.87 9.20 -29.80
CA GLU A 270 10.67 8.77 -30.52
C GLU A 270 9.41 8.84 -29.66
N TRP A 271 8.27 9.07 -30.31
CA TRP A 271 6.97 9.02 -29.65
C TRP A 271 6.55 7.58 -29.38
N GLN A 272 6.30 7.33 -28.10
CA GLN A 272 5.80 6.10 -27.51
C GLN A 272 4.30 6.23 -27.24
N THR A 273 3.60 5.10 -27.15
CA THR A 273 2.17 5.04 -26.84
C THR A 273 1.89 4.00 -25.76
N TYR A 274 1.10 4.38 -24.76
CA TYR A 274 0.47 3.46 -23.83
C TYR A 274 -1.05 3.53 -23.99
N ASP A 275 -1.67 2.35 -24.17
CA ASP A 275 -3.09 2.14 -23.94
C ASP A 275 -3.25 1.24 -22.71
N ILE A 276 -3.76 1.80 -21.62
CA ILE A 276 -3.86 1.16 -20.33
C ILE A 276 -5.33 0.99 -19.98
N ARG A 277 -5.72 -0.20 -19.53
CA ARG A 277 -7.06 -0.46 -18.99
C ARG A 277 -6.94 -0.87 -17.55
N LEU A 278 -7.65 -0.18 -16.66
CA LEU A 278 -7.73 -0.51 -15.24
C LEU A 278 -9.19 -0.75 -14.83
N VAL A 279 -9.46 -1.93 -14.30
CA VAL A 279 -10.75 -2.31 -13.72
C VAL A 279 -10.51 -2.98 -12.37
N GLY A 280 -11.07 -2.41 -11.31
CA GLY A 280 -10.76 -2.85 -9.95
C GLY A 280 -9.25 -2.79 -9.70
N ARG A 281 -8.62 -3.97 -9.62
CA ARG A 281 -7.16 -4.15 -9.50
C ARG A 281 -6.51 -4.82 -10.73
N GLN A 282 -7.28 -5.08 -11.79
CA GLN A 282 -6.77 -5.69 -13.01
C GLN A 282 -6.30 -4.61 -13.98
N VAL A 283 -5.00 -4.65 -14.30
CA VAL A 283 -4.35 -3.76 -15.26
C VAL A 283 -3.97 -4.50 -16.53
N THR A 284 -4.30 -3.93 -17.67
CA THR A 284 -3.80 -4.35 -18.98
C THR A 284 -3.02 -3.18 -19.56
N VAL A 285 -1.83 -3.45 -20.08
CA VAL A 285 -0.95 -2.44 -20.71
C VAL A 285 -0.64 -2.87 -22.13
N VAL A 286 -1.00 -2.04 -23.09
CA VAL A 286 -0.57 -2.12 -24.48
C VAL A 286 0.46 -1.03 -24.72
N PHE A 287 1.69 -1.43 -25.04
CA PHE A 287 2.81 -0.55 -25.32
C PHE A 287 3.14 -0.61 -26.80
N ASN A 288 3.01 0.51 -27.52
CA ASN A 288 3.30 0.60 -28.97
C ASN A 288 2.57 -0.48 -29.77
N GLY A 289 1.29 -0.70 -29.45
CA GLY A 289 0.43 -1.69 -30.10
C GLY A 289 0.64 -3.13 -29.64
N LYS A 290 1.61 -3.41 -28.77
CA LYS A 290 1.85 -4.75 -28.21
C LYS A 290 1.30 -4.86 -26.80
N LYS A 291 0.45 -5.85 -26.54
CA LYS A 291 -0.08 -6.11 -25.20
C LYS A 291 1.00 -6.77 -24.33
N VAL A 292 1.62 -5.99 -23.46
CA VAL A 292 2.76 -6.40 -22.64
C VAL A 292 2.38 -6.83 -21.22
N ILE A 293 1.23 -6.40 -20.73
CA ILE A 293 0.60 -6.92 -19.50
C ILE A 293 -0.86 -7.21 -19.83
N ASP A 294 -1.34 -8.41 -19.50
CA ASP A 294 -2.72 -8.84 -19.75
C ASP A 294 -3.41 -9.19 -18.43
N LYS A 295 -4.35 -8.32 -18.00
CA LYS A 295 -5.12 -8.46 -16.75
C LYS A 295 -4.27 -8.81 -15.51
N GLY A 296 -3.09 -8.21 -15.41
CA GLY A 296 -2.23 -8.33 -14.24
C GLY A 296 -2.90 -7.79 -12.99
N THR A 297 -2.65 -8.40 -11.82
CA THR A 297 -3.23 -7.95 -10.55
C THR A 297 -2.28 -6.98 -9.86
N VAL A 298 -2.76 -5.77 -9.59
CA VAL A 298 -2.04 -4.79 -8.77
C VAL A 298 -2.06 -5.28 -7.32
N GLU A 299 -0.91 -5.58 -6.70
CA GLU A 299 -0.87 -6.11 -5.32
C GLU A 299 -0.96 -4.99 -4.25
N GLY A 300 -0.53 -3.77 -4.57
CA GLY A 300 -0.56 -2.60 -3.69
C GLY A 300 -0.12 -1.32 -4.41
N LEU A 301 0.24 -0.28 -3.65
CA LEU A 301 0.83 0.95 -4.18
C LEU A 301 2.16 0.69 -4.93
N THR A 302 2.60 1.62 -5.77
CA THR A 302 3.93 1.64 -6.42
C THR A 302 4.67 2.94 -6.06
N ALA A 303 5.79 3.28 -6.73
CA ALA A 303 6.62 4.43 -6.34
C ALA A 303 5.91 5.78 -6.44
N MET A 304 5.02 5.95 -7.42
CA MET A 304 4.13 7.11 -7.51
C MET A 304 2.85 7.02 -6.66
N GLY A 305 2.92 6.34 -5.51
CA GLY A 305 1.85 6.24 -4.53
C GLY A 305 1.71 7.52 -3.70
N HIS A 306 0.94 8.50 -4.18
CA HIS A 306 0.71 9.75 -3.46
C HIS A 306 -0.60 9.75 -2.64
N ASN A 307 -1.44 8.72 -2.81
CA ASN A 307 -2.68 8.56 -2.05
C ASN A 307 -2.88 7.12 -1.59
N ALA A 308 -2.88 6.88 -0.28
CA ALA A 308 -3.01 5.54 0.27
C ALA A 308 -4.40 4.92 0.09
N ASP A 309 -5.44 5.73 -0.07
CA ASP A 309 -6.83 5.28 0.02
C ASP A 309 -7.25 4.49 -1.23
N GLU A 310 -7.02 3.18 -1.29
CA GLU A 310 -7.22 2.39 -2.52
C GLU A 310 -8.70 2.27 -2.93
N GLY A 311 -9.64 2.58 -2.02
CA GLY A 311 -11.08 2.45 -2.23
C GLY A 311 -11.73 3.59 -3.00
N GLU A 312 -11.01 4.71 -3.13
CA GLU A 312 -11.53 5.93 -3.73
C GLU A 312 -11.01 6.15 -5.16
N PRO A 313 -11.82 6.79 -6.04
CA PRO A 313 -11.34 7.32 -7.31
C PRO A 313 -10.09 8.19 -7.11
N GLY A 314 -9.17 8.15 -8.08
CA GLY A 314 -7.92 8.91 -8.03
C GLY A 314 -7.60 9.58 -9.36
N GLY A 315 -6.74 10.61 -9.32
CA GLY A 315 -6.27 11.28 -10.54
C GLY A 315 -5.29 10.43 -11.33
N ILE A 316 -4.89 10.92 -12.50
CA ILE A 316 -3.74 10.40 -13.24
C ILE A 316 -2.54 11.25 -12.84
N ALA A 317 -1.42 10.63 -12.47
CA ALA A 317 -0.20 11.35 -12.14
C ALA A 317 0.90 11.15 -13.18
N LEU A 318 1.76 12.15 -13.35
CA LEU A 318 2.91 12.13 -14.27
C LEU A 318 4.18 12.45 -13.48
N GLN A 319 5.20 11.59 -13.59
CA GLN A 319 6.45 11.78 -12.85
C GLN A 319 7.31 12.86 -13.50
N GLY A 320 7.72 13.86 -12.72
CA GLY A 320 8.40 15.06 -13.23
C GLY A 320 9.89 15.17 -12.90
N ASP A 321 10.42 14.32 -12.04
CA ASP A 321 11.70 14.54 -11.32
C ASP A 321 12.84 13.59 -11.71
N HIS A 322 12.64 12.68 -12.67
CA HIS A 322 13.62 11.63 -13.04
C HIS A 322 14.13 11.67 -14.48
N GLY A 323 14.05 12.83 -15.14
CA GLY A 323 14.59 13.06 -16.48
C GLY A 323 13.60 13.76 -17.41
N PRO A 324 14.07 14.34 -18.54
CA PRO A 324 13.18 15.00 -19.48
C PRO A 324 12.14 14.06 -20.11
N VAL A 325 10.87 14.48 -20.07
CA VAL A 325 9.75 13.78 -20.67
C VAL A 325 8.77 14.78 -21.30
N ASP A 326 8.27 14.41 -22.47
CA ASP A 326 7.26 15.15 -23.22
C ASP A 326 5.98 14.33 -23.32
N PHE A 327 4.82 14.98 -23.21
CA PHE A 327 3.49 14.43 -23.44
C PHE A 327 2.75 15.28 -24.45
N ARG A 328 2.17 14.67 -25.48
CA ARG A 328 1.34 15.40 -26.47
C ARG A 328 -0.15 15.07 -26.42
N LYS A 329 -0.49 13.91 -25.85
CA LYS A 329 -1.88 13.47 -25.76
C LYS A 329 -2.08 12.59 -24.54
N ILE A 330 -3.10 12.92 -23.75
CA ILE A 330 -3.51 12.16 -22.58
C ILE A 330 -5.04 12.13 -22.60
N THR A 331 -5.61 10.99 -22.97
CA THR A 331 -7.05 10.81 -23.12
C THR A 331 -7.52 9.71 -22.18
N ILE A 332 -8.58 9.95 -21.43
CA ILE A 332 -9.17 8.96 -20.53
C ILE A 332 -10.62 8.69 -20.92
N THR A 333 -11.00 7.41 -20.91
CA THR A 333 -12.35 6.95 -21.16
C THR A 333 -12.83 6.19 -19.92
N PRO A 334 -13.73 6.77 -19.10
CA PRO A 334 -14.31 6.07 -17.96
C PRO A 334 -15.00 4.78 -18.40
N LEU A 335 -14.95 3.76 -17.55
CA LEU A 335 -15.64 2.49 -17.74
C LEU A 335 -16.84 2.42 -16.81
N VAL A 336 -18.01 2.12 -17.39
CA VAL A 336 -19.29 2.07 -16.69
C VAL A 336 -19.91 0.69 -16.84
N LYS A 337 -20.62 0.23 -15.82
CA LYS A 337 -21.46 -0.96 -15.93
C LYS A 337 -22.77 -0.63 -16.61
#